data_AF-A0A6I2RKT8-F1
#
_entry.id   AF-A0A6I2RKT8-F1
#
_cell.length_a   1.000
_cell.length_b   1.000
_cell.length_c   1.000
_cell.angle_alpha   90.00
_cell.angle_beta   90.00
_cell.angle_gamma   90.00
#
_symmetry.space_group_name_H-M   'P 1'
#
loop_
_entity.id
_entity.type
_entity.pdbx_description
1 polymer ?
#
loop_
_entity_poly.entity_id
_entity_poly.type
_entity_poly.pdbx_seq_one_letter_code
_entity_poly.pdbx_strand_id
1 'polypeptide(L)'
;MKEYLNTNFSDIVYGENGFLVELRCNNTFQVQLFGKIKAYLLENQPAWKAAGAIPIPDAVAIFNLIDQLAGGNRFWSEETGRQAEDALFELQEIIGSLEESPECK
;
A
#
# COMPACT_ATOMS: atom_id res chain seq x y z
N MET A 1 -23.57 -11.40 10.87
CA MET A 1 -23.37 -11.24 9.41
C MET A 1 -22.22 -10.28 9.23
N LYS A 2 -21.00 -10.79 8.98
CA LYS A 2 -19.86 -9.97 8.59
C LYS A 2 -19.82 -9.96 7.07
N GLU A 3 -20.70 -9.17 6.48
CA GLU A 3 -20.67 -8.86 5.05
C GLU A 3 -19.58 -7.79 4.85
N TYR A 4 -18.34 -8.12 5.19
CA TYR A 4 -17.21 -7.38 4.66
C TYR A 4 -17.03 -7.94 3.28
N LEU A 5 -17.54 -7.19 2.30
CA LEU A 5 -17.16 -7.31 0.90
C LEU A 5 -15.72 -7.79 0.83
N ASN A 6 -15.56 -8.90 0.12
CA ASN A 6 -14.33 -9.50 -0.34
C ASN A 6 -13.55 -8.44 -1.15
N THR A 7 -13.05 -7.42 -0.47
CA THR A 7 -12.43 -6.24 -1.07
C THR A 7 -11.02 -6.69 -1.35
N ASN A 8 -10.77 -7.04 -2.60
CA ASN A 8 -9.45 -7.44 -3.04
C ASN A 8 -8.52 -6.25 -2.82
N PHE A 9 -7.30 -6.46 -2.33
CA PHE A 9 -6.32 -5.39 -2.20
C PHE A 9 -6.13 -4.61 -3.51
N SER A 10 -6.21 -5.32 -4.63
CA SER A 10 -6.19 -4.75 -5.98
C SER A 10 -7.30 -3.72 -6.21
N ASP A 11 -8.51 -3.90 -5.64
CA ASP A 11 -9.61 -2.93 -5.77
C ASP A 11 -9.33 -1.66 -4.97
N ILE A 12 -8.68 -1.77 -3.81
CA ILE A 12 -8.29 -0.62 -2.98
C ILE A 12 -7.23 0.22 -3.71
N VAL A 13 -6.33 -0.45 -4.44
CA VAL A 13 -5.21 0.19 -5.14
C VAL A 13 -5.62 0.72 -6.53
N TYR A 14 -6.28 -0.10 -7.35
CA TYR A 14 -6.56 0.14 -8.77
C TYR A 14 -8.03 0.27 -9.13
N GLY A 15 -8.95 0.04 -8.19
CA GLY A 15 -10.37 0.16 -8.47
C GLY A 15 -10.72 1.53 -9.03
N GLU A 16 -11.92 1.67 -9.59
CA GLU A 16 -12.41 2.95 -10.15
C GLU A 16 -12.28 4.12 -9.16
N ASN A 17 -12.43 3.84 -7.86
CA ASN A 17 -12.22 4.78 -6.75
C ASN A 17 -10.99 4.39 -5.89
N GLY A 18 -10.01 3.75 -6.51
CA GLY A 18 -8.80 3.24 -5.87
C GLY A 18 -7.77 4.34 -5.65
N PHE A 19 -6.86 4.10 -4.71
CA PHE A 19 -5.87 5.10 -4.29
C PHE A 19 -5.03 5.62 -5.45
N LEU A 20 -4.56 4.75 -6.35
CA LEU A 20 -3.71 5.17 -7.46
C LEU A 20 -4.49 5.92 -8.55
N VAL A 21 -5.79 5.67 -8.70
CA VAL A 21 -6.62 6.44 -9.63
C VAL A 21 -6.74 7.88 -9.15
N GLU A 22 -7.06 8.07 -7.87
CA GLU A 22 -7.15 9.39 -7.24
C GLU A 22 -5.81 10.14 -7.29
N LEU A 23 -4.71 9.45 -6.99
CA LEU A 23 -3.38 10.05 -6.97
C LEU A 23 -2.88 10.43 -8.38
N ARG A 24 -3.16 9.60 -9.40
CA ARG A 24 -2.69 9.82 -10.78
C ARG A 24 -3.58 10.76 -11.58
N CYS A 25 -4.89 10.57 -11.51
CA CYS A 25 -5.85 11.29 -12.33
C CYS A 25 -6.24 12.63 -11.69
N ASN A 26 -6.42 12.65 -10.36
CA ASN A 26 -6.91 13.82 -9.65
C ASN A 26 -5.79 14.56 -8.88
N ASN A 27 -4.54 14.09 -8.95
CA ASN A 27 -3.39 14.65 -8.23
C ASN A 27 -3.65 14.83 -6.72
N THR A 28 -4.51 13.98 -6.15
CA THR A 28 -4.99 14.13 -4.77
C THR A 28 -4.59 12.91 -3.96
N PHE A 29 -3.89 13.14 -2.86
CA PHE A 29 -3.58 12.09 -1.90
C PHE A 29 -4.79 11.82 -1.00
N GLN A 30 -5.47 10.70 -1.23
CA GLN A 30 -6.63 10.31 -0.43
C GLN A 30 -6.19 9.56 0.84
N VAL A 31 -6.04 10.29 1.94
CA VAL A 31 -5.58 9.76 3.24
C VAL A 31 -6.42 8.56 3.71
N GLN A 32 -7.74 8.58 3.48
CA GLN A 32 -8.63 7.48 3.86
C GLN A 32 -8.37 6.19 3.06
N LEU A 33 -8.08 6.31 1.76
CA LEU A 33 -7.73 5.16 0.92
C LEU A 33 -6.36 4.60 1.30
N PHE A 34 -5.40 5.48 1.58
CA PHE A 34 -4.09 5.05 2.07
C PHE A 34 -4.18 4.36 3.44
N GLY A 35 -5.04 4.86 4.34
CA GLY A 35 -5.33 4.19 5.62
C GLY A 35 -5.84 2.76 5.45
N LYS A 36 -6.69 2.50 4.45
CA LYS A 36 -7.16 1.13 4.12
C LYS A 36 -6.03 0.25 3.60
N ILE A 37 -5.13 0.80 2.78
CA ILE A 37 -3.95 0.09 2.28
C ILE A 37 -3.08 -0.34 3.47
N LYS A 38 -2.75 0.58 4.38
CA LYS A 38 -1.95 0.28 5.57
C LYS A 38 -2.59 -0.79 6.44
N ALA A 39 -3.89 -0.67 6.71
CA ALA A 39 -4.62 -1.66 7.50
C ALA A 39 -4.56 -3.05 6.87
N TYR A 40 -4.78 -3.15 5.56
CA TYR A 40 -4.69 -4.44 4.85
C TYR A 40 -3.29 -5.06 4.96
N LEU A 41 -2.23 -4.27 4.74
CA LEU A 41 -0.86 -4.78 4.82
C LEU A 41 -0.52 -5.26 6.23
N LEU A 42 -0.86 -4.49 7.27
CA LEU A 42 -0.61 -4.86 8.67
C LEU A 42 -1.41 -6.09 9.11
N GLU A 43 -2.65 -6.25 8.63
CA GLU A 43 -3.48 -7.42 8.94
C GLU A 43 -2.94 -8.71 8.30
N ASN A 44 -2.39 -8.63 7.09
CA ASN A 44 -1.89 -9.80 6.35
C ASN A 44 -0.41 -10.11 6.60
N GLN A 45 0.38 -9.12 7.05
CA GLN A 45 1.81 -9.24 7.31
C GLN A 45 2.18 -10.46 8.18
N PRO A 46 1.49 -10.78 9.31
CA PRO A 46 1.84 -11.96 10.11
C PRO A 46 1.67 -13.28 9.34
N ALA A 47 0.63 -13.36 8.50
CA ALA A 47 0.36 -14.55 7.70
C ALA A 47 1.43 -14.73 6.60
N TRP A 48 1.81 -13.65 5.92
CA TRP A 48 2.88 -13.68 4.91
C TRP A 48 4.23 -14.02 5.52
N LYS A 49 4.53 -13.48 6.71
CA LYS A 49 5.75 -13.78 7.46
C LYS A 49 5.81 -15.26 7.87
N ALA A 50 4.70 -15.81 8.37
CA ALA A 50 4.61 -17.24 8.71
C ALA A 50 4.72 -18.16 7.49
N ALA A 51 4.16 -17.74 6.35
CA ALA A 51 4.23 -18.50 5.10
C ALA A 51 5.57 -18.34 4.37
N GLY A 52 6.37 -17.32 4.71
CA GLY A 52 7.58 -16.95 3.97
C GLY A 52 7.30 -16.48 2.54
N ALA A 53 6.07 -16.05 2.25
CA ALA A 53 5.66 -15.66 0.91
C ALA A 53 4.48 -14.66 0.95
N ILE A 54 4.50 -13.74 -0.02
CA ILE A 54 3.39 -12.83 -0.32
C ILE A 54 2.67 -13.36 -1.57
N PRO A 55 1.33 -13.40 -1.60
CA PRO A 55 0.58 -13.70 -2.81
C PRO A 55 0.98 -12.76 -3.96
N ILE A 56 1.15 -13.31 -5.16
CA ILE A 56 1.57 -12.53 -6.36
C ILE A 56 0.68 -11.30 -6.59
N PRO A 57 -0.66 -11.37 -6.51
CA PRO A 57 -1.51 -10.19 -6.71
C PRO A 57 -1.21 -9.07 -5.70
N ASP A 58 -0.99 -9.41 -4.44
CA ASP A 58 -0.66 -8.45 -3.39
C ASP A 58 0.73 -7.84 -3.62
N ALA A 59 1.72 -8.67 -3.97
CA ALA A 59 3.07 -8.20 -4.27
C ALA A 59 3.09 -7.22 -5.46
N VAL A 60 2.39 -7.54 -6.55
CA VAL A 60 2.28 -6.65 -7.72
C VAL A 60 1.62 -5.31 -7.33
N ALA A 61 0.58 -5.36 -6.51
CA ALA A 61 -0.10 -4.16 -6.01
C ALA A 61 0.82 -3.29 -5.14
N ILE A 62 1.60 -3.90 -4.25
CA ILE A 62 2.60 -3.22 -3.41
C ILE A 62 3.68 -2.56 -4.27
N PHE A 63 4.27 -3.28 -5.23
CA PHE A 63 5.33 -2.71 -6.07
C PHE A 63 4.86 -1.50 -6.86
N ASN A 64 3.66 -1.55 -7.41
CA ASN A 64 3.11 -0.43 -8.18
C ASN A 64 2.74 0.77 -7.28
N LEU A 65 2.35 0.55 -6.02
CA LEU A 65 2.19 1.63 -5.05
C LEU A 65 3.54 2.32 -4.79
N ILE A 66 4.57 1.53 -4.49
CA ILE A 66 5.94 2.03 -4.24
C ILE A 66 6.46 2.79 -5.46
N ASP A 67 6.35 2.22 -6.66
CA ASP A 67 6.77 2.85 -7.91
C ASP A 67 6.07 4.19 -8.13
N GLN A 68 4.75 4.26 -7.92
CA GLN A 68 4.02 5.51 -8.12
C GLN A 68 4.36 6.58 -7.07
N LEU A 69 4.54 6.20 -5.81
CA LEU A 69 4.87 7.13 -4.74
C LEU A 69 6.31 7.65 -4.89
N ALA A 70 7.26 6.78 -5.22
CA ALA A 70 8.66 7.14 -5.43
C ALA A 70 8.89 7.90 -6.75
N GLY A 71 8.12 7.58 -7.79
CA GLY A 71 8.26 8.23 -9.10
C GLY A 71 7.84 9.69 -9.12
N GLY A 72 7.01 10.10 -8.16
CA GLY A 72 6.54 11.48 -8.05
C GLY A 72 5.62 11.89 -9.22
N ASN A 73 5.13 13.12 -9.15
CA ASN A 73 4.45 13.76 -10.28
C ASN A 73 4.65 15.27 -10.22
N ARG A 74 5.11 15.87 -11.32
CA ARG A 74 5.33 17.32 -11.44
C ARG A 74 4.08 18.17 -11.21
N PHE A 75 2.90 17.56 -11.27
CA PHE A 75 1.61 18.23 -11.08
C PHE A 75 1.10 18.13 -9.63
N TRP A 76 1.78 17.37 -8.77
CA TRP A 76 1.43 17.35 -7.36
C TRP A 76 1.73 18.69 -6.71
N SER A 77 0.87 19.08 -5.77
CA SER A 77 1.20 20.15 -4.84
C SER A 77 2.36 19.71 -3.94
N GLU A 78 3.03 20.67 -3.30
CA GLU A 78 4.06 20.36 -2.30
C GLU A 78 3.51 19.48 -1.17
N GLU A 79 2.26 19.71 -0.76
CA GLU A 79 1.58 18.91 0.26
C GLU A 79 1.38 17.46 -0.19
N THR A 80 0.85 17.25 -1.41
CA THR A 80 0.65 15.91 -1.97
C THR A 80 1.98 15.18 -2.18
N GLY A 81 3.03 15.89 -2.62
CA GLY A 81 4.38 15.34 -2.72
C GLY A 81 4.90 14.85 -1.37
N ARG A 82 4.79 15.67 -0.33
CA ARG A 82 5.19 15.30 1.03
C ARG A 82 4.41 14.11 1.57
N GLN A 83 3.09 14.08 1.37
CA GLN A 83 2.25 12.95 1.76
C GLN A 83 2.63 11.67 1.01
N ALA A 84 3.02 11.76 -0.25
CA ALA A 84 3.49 10.62 -1.02
C ALA A 84 4.85 10.09 -0.53
N GLU A 85 5.77 10.98 -0.16
CA GLU A 85 7.06 10.62 0.47
C GLU A 85 6.86 9.95 1.84
N ASP A 86 6.01 10.52 2.69
CA ASP A 86 5.66 9.93 4.00
C ASP A 86 5.05 8.54 3.80
N ALA A 87 4.10 8.41 2.86
CA ALA A 87 3.46 7.15 2.53
C ALA A 87 4.45 6.09 2.00
N LEU A 88 5.42 6.50 1.19
CA LEU A 88 6.47 5.61 0.70
C LEU A 88 7.29 5.06 1.87
N PHE A 89 7.68 5.92 2.81
CA PHE A 89 8.45 5.51 3.99
C PHE A 89 7.66 4.52 4.86
N GLU A 90 6.37 4.80 5.13
CA GLU A 90 5.50 3.90 5.89
C GLU A 90 5.35 2.53 5.20
N LEU A 91 5.19 2.50 3.87
CA LEU A 91 5.10 1.23 3.14
C LEU A 91 6.41 0.44 3.21
N GLN A 92 7.55 1.11 3.05
CA GLN A 92 8.87 0.47 3.15
C GLN A 92 9.13 -0.10 4.54
N GLU A 93 8.68 0.56 5.61
CA GLU A 93 8.78 0.06 6.98
C GLU A 93 7.95 -1.24 7.15
N ILE A 94 6.68 -1.23 6.69
CA ILE A 94 5.80 -2.40 6.77
C ILE A 94 6.40 -3.59 6.00
N ILE A 95 6.91 -3.36 4.78
CA ILE A 95 7.52 -4.42 3.97
C ILE A 95 8.86 -4.87 4.55
N GLY A 96 9.70 -3.96 5.05
CA GLY A 96 10.99 -4.30 5.65
C GLY A 96 10.86 -5.24 6.86
N SER A 97 9.82 -5.07 7.66
CA SER A 97 9.56 -5.98 8.80
C SER A 97 9.18 -7.43 8.41
N LEU A 98 8.91 -7.69 7.12
CA LEU A 98 8.77 -9.05 6.59
C LEU A 98 10.13 -9.75 6.45
N GLU A 99 11.23 -9.02 6.24
CA GLU A 99 12.58 -9.57 6.15
C GLU A 99 13.16 -9.92 7.52
N GLU A 100 12.70 -9.26 8.59
CA GLU A 100 13.13 -9.52 9.96
C GLU A 100 12.65 -10.90 10.43
N SER A 101 13.41 -11.95 10.13
CA SER A 101 13.22 -13.28 10.74
C SER A 101 13.27 -13.17 12.27
N PRO A 102 12.47 -13.96 13.02
CA PRO A 102 12.81 -14.20 14.42
C PRO A 102 14.22 -14.80 14.41
N GLU A 103 15.18 -14.08 14.97
CA GLU A 103 16.52 -14.60 15.21
C GLU A 103 16.36 -16.00 15.83
N CYS A 104 16.96 -17.03 15.20
CA CYS A 104 17.07 -18.35 15.77
C CYS A 104 17.65 -18.21 17.19
N LYS A 105 16.81 -18.37 18.21
CA LYS A 105 17.23 -18.62 19.59
C LYS A 105 17.25 -20.11 19.84
#